data_AF-A0AAV4EZN7-F1
#
_entry.id   AF-A0AAV4EZN7-F1
#
_cell.length_a   1.000
_cell.length_b   1.000
_cell.length_c   1.000
_cell.angle_alpha   90.00
_cell.angle_beta   90.00
_cell.angle_gamma   90.00
#
_symmetry.space_group_name_H-M   'P 1'
#
loop_
_entity.id
_entity.type
_entity.pdbx_description
1 polymer ?
#
loop_
_entity_poly.entity_id
_entity_poly.type
_entity_poly.pdbx_seq_one_letter_code
_entity_poly.pdbx_strand_id
1 'polypeptide(L)'
;MFSNKHKEMYSQINALTREFRPRLNVTKDKNGNALTDQEKIDERWAEYCREMYDSSEIIPPQMPPNEEDDLPPLKSEVEWAIRQLPSGKSAGVDNIYAEMEKVSGDPGVELFRKLCLKIWETEQWPEEWRKSVFVTLPKKGDLQRCSNYRTIALISHASKILLKIIMKRFPEKSMRRKQDSDLTEEHEIRL
;
A
#
# COMPACT_ATOMS: atom_id res chain seq x y z
N MET A 1 6.99 -8.58 -27.90
CA MET A 1 7.90 -8.78 -26.76
C MET A 1 9.03 -7.77 -26.87
N PHE A 2 9.04 -6.72 -26.03
CA PHE A 2 10.19 -5.81 -25.95
C PHE A 2 11.07 -6.27 -24.78
N SER A 3 12.21 -6.90 -25.07
CA SER A 3 13.24 -7.15 -24.05
C SER A 3 13.70 -5.80 -23.51
N ASN A 4 13.62 -5.63 -22.20
CA ASN A 4 14.02 -4.42 -21.51
C ASN A 4 15.54 -4.45 -21.31
N LYS A 5 16.28 -4.23 -22.40
CA LYS A 5 17.76 -4.32 -22.49
C LYS A 5 18.49 -3.58 -21.36
N HIS A 6 17.91 -2.49 -20.85
CA HIS A 6 18.45 -1.75 -19.69
C HIS A 6 18.47 -2.59 -18.40
N LYS A 7 17.46 -3.42 -18.15
CA LYS A 7 17.44 -4.32 -16.98
C LYS A 7 18.49 -5.42 -17.09
N GLU A 8 18.66 -5.97 -18.30
CA GLU A 8 19.68 -7.00 -18.56
C GLU A 8 21.09 -6.45 -18.38
N MET A 9 21.37 -5.28 -18.96
CA MET A 9 22.66 -4.59 -18.81
C MET A 9 22.93 -4.22 -17.34
N TYR A 10 21.95 -3.67 -16.64
CA TYR A 10 22.08 -3.37 -15.21
C TYR A 10 22.33 -4.63 -14.38
N SER A 11 21.66 -5.74 -14.69
CA SER A 11 21.85 -7.03 -14.02
C SER A 11 23.29 -7.54 -14.20
N GLN A 12 23.85 -7.43 -15.41
CA GLN A 12 25.23 -7.84 -15.69
C GLN A 12 26.26 -6.94 -14.99
N ILE A 13 26.09 -5.62 -15.03
CA ILE A 13 26.96 -4.68 -14.31
C ILE A 13 26.91 -4.99 -12.82
N ASN A 14 25.72 -5.17 -12.25
CA ASN A 14 25.56 -5.47 -10.84
C ASN A 14 26.14 -6.86 -10.48
N ALA A 15 26.09 -7.85 -11.37
CA ALA A 15 26.74 -9.14 -11.15
C ALA A 15 28.28 -9.01 -11.09
N LEU A 16 28.85 -8.10 -11.88
CA LEU A 16 30.30 -7.86 -11.94
C LEU A 16 30.82 -6.96 -10.81
N THR A 17 30.03 -5.99 -10.35
CA THR A 17 30.49 -4.95 -9.41
C THR A 17 29.99 -5.14 -7.98
N ARG A 18 29.13 -6.13 -7.70
CA ARG A 18 28.52 -6.28 -6.38
C ARG A 18 29.45 -7.01 -5.43
N GLU A 19 29.93 -6.28 -4.43
CA GLU A 19 30.59 -6.84 -3.26
C GLU A 19 29.62 -7.78 -2.51
N PHE A 20 30.09 -8.98 -2.19
CA PHE A 20 29.34 -9.92 -1.36
C PHE A 20 29.20 -9.34 0.06
N ARG A 21 27.95 -9.06 0.46
CA ARG A 21 27.62 -8.68 1.83
C ARG A 21 26.83 -9.82 2.46
N PRO A 22 27.35 -10.51 3.48
CA PRO A 22 26.60 -11.54 4.19
C PRO A 22 25.34 -10.90 4.78
N ARG A 23 24.18 -11.51 4.52
CA ARG A 23 22.94 -11.14 5.21
C ARG A 23 23.01 -11.72 6.61
N LEU A 24 23.46 -10.93 7.57
CA LEU A 24 23.32 -11.27 8.98
C LEU A 24 21.83 -11.16 9.32
N ASN A 25 21.21 -12.27 9.74
CA ASN A 25 19.84 -12.27 10.25
C ASN A 25 19.84 -11.74 11.68
N VAL A 26 20.19 -10.46 11.82
CA VAL A 26 20.37 -9.80 13.11
C VAL A 26 19.59 -8.49 13.07
N THR A 27 18.62 -8.36 13.97
CA THR A 27 17.82 -7.14 14.15
C THR A 27 17.97 -6.66 15.58
N LYS A 28 18.03 -5.35 15.82
CA LYS A 28 18.07 -4.78 17.16
C LYS A 28 16.67 -4.61 17.72
N ASP A 29 16.48 -4.99 18.97
CA ASP A 29 15.30 -4.62 19.74
C ASP A 29 15.28 -3.09 20.01
N LYS A 30 14.23 -2.60 20.68
CA LYS A 30 14.12 -1.17 21.06
C LYS A 30 15.23 -0.69 21.99
N ASN A 31 15.77 -1.60 22.81
CA ASN A 31 16.83 -1.32 23.77
C ASN A 31 18.23 -1.38 23.13
N GLY A 32 18.33 -1.78 21.86
CA GLY A 32 19.59 -1.90 21.12
C GLY A 32 20.25 -3.27 21.20
N ASN A 33 19.62 -4.27 21.82
CA ASN A 33 20.14 -5.64 21.91
C ASN A 33 19.94 -6.38 20.60
N ALA A 34 20.92 -7.20 20.22
CA ALA A 34 20.84 -8.02 19.02
C ALA A 34 19.88 -9.21 19.20
N LEU A 35 18.89 -9.29 18.33
CA LEU A 35 18.00 -10.43 18.11
C LEU A 35 18.51 -11.23 16.92
N THR A 36 18.70 -12.53 17.12
CA THR A 36 19.15 -13.48 16.08
C THR A 36 18.11 -14.56 15.80
N ASP A 37 17.14 -14.72 16.70
CA ASP A 37 16.06 -15.68 16.58
C ASP A 37 14.98 -15.17 15.62
N GLN A 38 14.52 -16.04 14.71
CA GLN A 38 13.60 -15.65 13.65
C GLN A 38 12.24 -15.19 14.19
N GLU A 39 11.70 -15.88 15.19
CA GLU A 39 10.41 -15.55 15.80
C GLU A 39 10.49 -14.16 16.47
N LYS A 40 11.56 -13.91 17.23
CA LYS A 40 11.79 -12.58 17.84
C LYS A 40 12.01 -11.47 16.82
N ILE A 41 12.66 -11.78 15.70
CA ILE A 41 12.85 -10.81 14.61
C ILE A 41 11.50 -10.48 13.97
N ASP A 42 10.65 -11.48 13.73
CA ASP A 42 9.32 -11.29 13.15
C ASP A 42 8.39 -10.52 14.10
N GLU A 43 8.44 -10.82 15.40
CA GLU A 43 7.75 -10.05 16.45
C GLU A 43 8.21 -8.59 16.47
N ARG A 44 9.52 -8.36 16.38
CA ARG A 44 10.11 -7.01 16.35
C ARG A 44 9.64 -6.23 15.12
N TRP A 45 9.55 -6.88 13.96
CA TRP A 45 8.98 -6.29 12.73
C TRP A 45 7.49 -6.01 12.88
N ALA A 46 6.72 -6.93 13.45
CA ALA A 46 5.29 -6.76 13.69
C ALA A 46 5.00 -5.61 14.66
N GLU A 47 5.80 -5.46 15.71
CA GLU A 47 5.77 -4.31 16.60
C GLU A 47 6.08 -3.01 15.86
N TYR A 48 7.19 -2.95 15.11
CA TYR A 48 7.57 -1.75 14.37
C TYR A 48 6.52 -1.31 13.35
N CYS A 49 5.93 -2.26 12.60
CA CYS A 49 4.86 -1.96 11.66
C CYS A 49 3.60 -1.47 12.37
N ARG A 50 3.21 -2.09 13.49
CA ARG A 50 2.05 -1.63 14.27
C ARG A 50 2.23 -0.18 14.70
N GLU A 51 3.35 0.17 15.32
CA GLU A 51 3.62 1.55 15.76
C GLU A 51 3.61 2.56 14.61
N MET A 52 4.14 2.18 13.45
CA MET A 52 4.21 3.06 12.29
C MET A 52 2.86 3.31 11.62
N TYR A 53 1.93 2.35 11.70
CA TYR A 53 0.61 2.43 11.05
C TYR A 53 -0.55 2.62 12.05
N ASP A 54 -0.25 2.74 13.35
CA ASP A 54 -1.23 3.10 14.37
C ASP A 54 -1.58 4.58 14.21
N SER A 55 -2.61 4.88 13.41
CA SER A 55 -3.11 6.25 13.26
C SER A 55 -4.16 6.52 14.33
N SER A 56 -3.81 7.28 15.36
CA SER A 56 -4.75 7.74 16.40
C SER A 56 -5.73 8.82 15.91
N GLU A 57 -5.60 9.31 14.68
CA GLU A 57 -6.40 10.41 14.15
C GLU A 57 -7.28 9.98 12.97
N ILE A 58 -8.47 9.46 13.29
CA ILE A 58 -9.57 9.41 12.31
C ILE A 58 -10.12 10.82 12.22
N ILE A 59 -9.71 11.58 11.21
CA ILE A 59 -10.27 12.91 10.96
C ILE A 59 -11.64 12.70 10.29
N PRO A 60 -12.75 13.10 10.93
CA PRO A 60 -14.06 12.98 10.33
C PRO A 60 -14.13 13.83 9.06
N PRO A 61 -14.84 13.37 8.02
CA PRO A 61 -15.00 14.14 6.79
C PRO A 61 -15.65 15.49 7.11
N GLN A 62 -14.98 16.59 6.75
CA GLN A 62 -15.47 17.95 6.98
C GLN A 62 -16.45 18.43 5.90
N MET A 63 -17.03 17.51 5.14
CA MET A 63 -17.92 17.84 4.04
C MET A 63 -19.37 17.51 4.39
N PRO A 64 -20.33 18.36 3.98
CA PRO A 64 -21.73 18.02 4.15
C PRO A 64 -22.05 16.75 3.34
N PRO A 65 -22.98 15.91 3.81
CA PRO A 65 -23.47 14.77 3.06
C PRO A 65 -23.94 15.21 1.67
N ASN A 66 -23.49 14.51 0.63
CA ASN A 66 -23.98 14.68 -0.73
C ASN A 66 -24.89 13.50 -1.07
N GLU A 67 -26.10 13.77 -1.56
CA GLU A 67 -27.06 12.71 -1.93
C GLU A 67 -26.52 11.77 -3.02
N GLU A 68 -25.57 12.24 -3.86
CA GLU A 68 -24.89 11.39 -4.84
C GLU A 68 -23.86 10.43 -4.20
N ASP A 69 -23.31 10.75 -3.02
CA ASP A 69 -22.36 9.89 -2.31
C ASP A 69 -23.06 8.67 -1.70
N ASP A 70 -24.37 8.78 -1.41
CA ASP A 70 -25.19 7.69 -0.85
C ASP A 70 -25.62 6.64 -1.89
N LEU A 71 -25.33 6.88 -3.18
CA LEU A 71 -25.65 5.93 -4.24
C LEU A 71 -24.61 4.79 -4.30
N PRO A 72 -25.02 3.52 -4.52
CA PRO A 72 -24.08 2.43 -4.68
C PRO A 72 -23.11 2.63 -5.87
N PRO A 73 -21.92 2.00 -5.85
CA PRO A 73 -20.98 2.01 -6.97
C PRO A 73 -21.61 1.59 -8.31
N LEU A 74 -21.45 2.44 -9.33
CA LEU A 74 -21.91 2.17 -10.69
C LEU A 74 -21.00 1.17 -11.40
N LYS A 75 -21.56 0.41 -12.35
CA LYS A 75 -20.78 -0.53 -13.20
C LYS A 75 -19.63 0.18 -13.92
N SER A 76 -19.88 1.39 -14.43
CA SER A 76 -18.88 2.21 -15.13
C SER A 76 -17.73 2.65 -14.23
N GLU A 77 -17.97 2.86 -12.93
CA GLU A 77 -16.93 3.18 -11.95
C GLU A 77 -16.03 1.98 -11.69
N VAL A 78 -16.62 0.79 -11.57
CA VAL A 78 -15.90 -0.47 -11.42
C VAL A 78 -15.03 -0.74 -12.66
N GLU A 79 -15.60 -0.61 -13.85
CA GLU A 79 -14.88 -0.79 -15.11
C GLU A 79 -13.72 0.21 -15.24
N TRP A 80 -13.97 1.48 -14.89
CA TRP A 80 -12.93 2.50 -14.85
C TRP A 80 -11.82 2.12 -13.86
N ALA A 81 -12.17 1.71 -12.63
CA ALA A 81 -11.20 1.40 -11.59
C ALA A 81 -10.30 0.20 -11.95
N ILE A 82 -10.86 -0.86 -12.56
CA ILE A 82 -10.09 -2.01 -13.08
C ILE A 82 -9.07 -1.55 -14.12
N ARG A 83 -9.48 -0.68 -15.06
CA ARG A 83 -8.58 -0.13 -16.09
C ARG A 83 -7.43 0.68 -15.49
N GLN A 84 -7.68 1.38 -14.38
CA GLN A 84 -6.69 2.19 -13.69
C GLN A 84 -5.69 1.39 -12.84
N LEU A 85 -5.79 0.06 -12.77
CA LEU A 85 -4.80 -0.73 -12.06
C LEU A 85 -3.44 -0.69 -12.78
N PRO A 86 -2.32 -0.52 -12.07
CA PRO A 86 -1.00 -0.61 -12.70
C PRO A 86 -0.66 -2.07 -13.03
N SER A 87 -0.14 -2.30 -14.24
CA SER A 87 0.38 -3.61 -14.65
C SER A 87 1.81 -3.85 -14.17
N GLY A 88 2.21 -5.11 -14.05
CA GLY A 88 3.53 -5.55 -13.62
C GLY A 88 3.80 -5.28 -12.13
N LYS A 89 2.75 -5.20 -11.32
CA LYS A 89 2.85 -5.05 -9.86
C LYS A 89 2.64 -6.39 -9.17
N SER A 90 3.27 -6.55 -8.01
CA SER A 90 3.12 -7.75 -7.18
C SER A 90 1.69 -7.90 -6.68
N ALA A 91 1.21 -9.13 -6.62
CA ALA A 91 -0.06 -9.49 -6.00
C ALA A 91 -0.06 -9.24 -4.48
N GLY A 92 -1.26 -9.18 -3.89
CA GLY A 92 -1.44 -9.16 -2.45
C GLY A 92 -1.42 -10.57 -1.86
N VAL A 93 -1.97 -10.73 -0.65
CA VAL A 93 -2.11 -12.03 0.04
C VAL A 93 -2.90 -13.07 -0.76
N ASP A 94 -3.79 -12.59 -1.64
CA ASP A 94 -4.68 -13.41 -2.47
C ASP A 94 -3.99 -14.00 -3.71
N ASN A 95 -2.75 -13.58 -4.00
CA ASN A 95 -2.01 -13.96 -5.21
C ASN A 95 -2.72 -13.62 -6.54
N ILE A 96 -3.63 -12.64 -6.53
CA ILE A 96 -4.32 -12.17 -7.74
C ILE A 96 -3.59 -10.96 -8.33
N TYR A 97 -3.21 -11.08 -9.59
CA TYR A 97 -2.53 -10.02 -10.34
C TYR A 97 -3.53 -9.10 -11.05
N ALA A 98 -3.18 -7.81 -11.16
CA ALA A 98 -4.00 -6.81 -11.85
C ALA A 98 -4.34 -7.20 -13.30
N GLU A 99 -3.43 -7.91 -13.98
CA GLU A 99 -3.64 -8.42 -15.35
C GLU A 99 -4.83 -9.37 -15.43
N MET A 100 -5.03 -10.21 -14.42
CA MET A 100 -6.14 -11.17 -14.38
C MET A 100 -7.47 -10.42 -14.29
N GLU A 101 -7.53 -9.38 -13.45
CA GLU A 101 -8.71 -8.52 -13.31
C GLU A 101 -8.98 -7.74 -14.60
N LYS A 102 -7.95 -7.23 -15.27
CA LYS A 102 -8.11 -6.51 -16.55
C LYS A 102 -8.58 -7.38 -17.71
N VAL A 103 -8.16 -8.65 -17.77
CA VAL A 103 -8.53 -9.58 -18.84
C VAL A 103 -9.90 -10.22 -18.60
N SER A 104 -10.43 -10.14 -17.36
CA SER A 104 -11.70 -10.76 -16.97
C SER A 104 -12.94 -10.29 -17.74
N GLY A 105 -12.86 -9.14 -18.43
CA GLY A 105 -13.94 -8.62 -19.27
C GLY A 105 -15.21 -8.28 -18.49
N ASP A 106 -16.33 -8.20 -19.21
CA ASP A 106 -17.64 -7.86 -18.62
C ASP A 106 -18.08 -8.79 -17.47
N PRO A 107 -17.86 -10.13 -17.52
CA PRO A 107 -18.18 -11.01 -16.42
C PRO A 107 -17.43 -10.66 -15.13
N GLY A 108 -16.15 -10.30 -15.22
CA GLY A 108 -15.37 -9.89 -14.07
C GLY A 108 -15.79 -8.52 -13.54
N VAL A 109 -16.10 -7.57 -14.42
CA VAL A 109 -16.68 -6.27 -14.01
C VAL A 109 -17.99 -6.49 -13.24
N GLU A 110 -18.88 -7.37 -13.71
CA GLU A 110 -20.13 -7.64 -13.02
C GLU A 110 -19.94 -8.36 -11.68
N LEU A 111 -18.96 -9.27 -11.59
CA LEU A 111 -18.58 -9.90 -10.33
C LEU A 111 -18.08 -8.86 -9.32
N PHE A 112 -17.18 -7.97 -9.74
CA PHE A 112 -16.68 -6.88 -8.91
C PHE A 112 -17.78 -5.91 -8.49
N ARG A 113 -18.72 -5.60 -9.39
CA ARG A 113 -19.88 -4.77 -9.06
C ARG A 113 -20.70 -5.40 -7.96
N LYS A 114 -21.04 -6.70 -8.06
CA LYS A 114 -21.77 -7.43 -7.00
C LYS A 114 -21.02 -7.40 -5.67
N LEU A 115 -19.70 -7.55 -5.68
CA LEU A 115 -18.88 -7.43 -4.47
C LEU A 115 -18.94 -6.02 -3.89
N CYS A 116 -18.78 -4.98 -4.71
CA CYS A 116 -18.85 -3.59 -4.26
C CYS A 116 -20.23 -3.25 -3.69
N LEU A 117 -21.31 -3.73 -4.33
CA LEU A 117 -22.69 -3.58 -3.83
C LEU A 117 -22.87 -4.25 -2.47
N LYS A 118 -22.40 -5.48 -2.31
CA LYS A 118 -22.48 -6.18 -1.03
C LYS A 118 -21.71 -5.45 0.06
N ILE A 119 -20.51 -4.93 -0.24
CA ILE A 119 -19.72 -4.14 0.71
C ILE A 119 -20.44 -2.85 1.06
N TRP A 120 -21.07 -2.19 0.08
CA TRP A 120 -21.87 -0.99 0.28
C TRP A 120 -23.06 -1.23 1.22
N GLU A 121 -23.83 -2.30 0.99
CA GLU A 121 -25.01 -2.64 1.78
C GLU A 121 -24.68 -3.10 3.21
N THR A 122 -23.57 -3.82 3.38
CA THR A 122 -23.19 -4.43 4.67
C THR A 122 -22.22 -3.57 5.47
N GLU A 123 -21.60 -2.57 4.83
CA GLU A 123 -20.47 -1.80 5.35
C GLU A 123 -19.27 -2.68 5.79
N GLN A 124 -19.22 -3.93 5.32
CA GLN A 124 -18.23 -4.91 5.73
C GLN A 124 -17.23 -5.18 4.62
N TRP A 125 -15.96 -4.88 4.92
CA TRP A 125 -14.86 -5.20 4.02
C TRP A 125 -14.49 -6.69 4.09
N PRO A 126 -14.21 -7.36 2.95
CA PRO A 126 -13.73 -8.74 2.96
C PRO A 126 -12.47 -8.86 3.83
N GLU A 127 -12.37 -9.91 4.64
CA GLU A 127 -11.25 -10.10 5.56
C GLU A 127 -9.90 -10.12 4.84
N GLU A 128 -9.82 -10.83 3.72
CA GLU A 128 -8.61 -10.90 2.90
C GLU A 128 -8.19 -9.54 2.33
N TRP A 129 -9.15 -8.64 2.07
CA TRP A 129 -8.85 -7.29 1.58
C TRP A 129 -8.32 -6.36 2.67
N ARG A 130 -8.53 -6.71 3.95
CA ARG A 130 -7.99 -6.00 5.12
C ARG A 130 -6.58 -6.50 5.51
N LYS A 131 -6.10 -7.57 4.89
CA LYS A 131 -4.75 -8.11 5.10
C LYS A 131 -3.77 -7.51 4.10
N SER A 132 -2.51 -7.41 4.52
CA SER A 132 -1.42 -6.96 3.65
C SER A 132 -0.14 -7.73 3.95
N VAL A 133 0.67 -7.96 2.92
CA VAL A 133 2.03 -8.50 3.10
C VAL A 133 2.99 -7.33 3.19
N PHE A 134 3.73 -7.23 4.30
CA PHE A 134 4.77 -6.23 4.45
C PHE A 134 6.10 -6.73 3.87
N VAL A 135 6.64 -5.97 2.92
CA VAL A 135 7.98 -6.19 2.37
C VAL A 135 8.88 -5.07 2.83
N THR A 136 10.05 -5.41 3.38
CA THR A 136 11.03 -4.43 3.86
C THR A 136 12.14 -4.23 2.83
N LEU A 137 12.43 -2.97 2.51
CA LEU A 137 13.52 -2.57 1.62
C LEU A 137 14.61 -1.82 2.41
N PRO A 138 15.87 -2.24 2.35
CA PRO A 138 16.94 -1.59 3.10
C PRO A 138 17.17 -0.15 2.61
N LYS A 139 17.33 0.78 3.55
CA LYS A 139 17.81 2.15 3.33
C LYS A 139 19.30 2.23 3.73
N LYS A 140 19.89 3.42 3.61
CA LYS A 140 21.24 3.69 4.16
C LYS A 140 21.19 3.64 5.70
N GLY A 141 22.28 3.20 6.33
CA GLY A 141 22.44 3.16 7.79
C GLY A 141 22.70 1.75 8.32
N ASP A 142 22.54 1.61 9.63
CA ASP A 142 22.65 0.32 10.34
C ASP A 142 21.45 -0.58 9.98
N LEU A 143 21.70 -1.61 9.17
CA LEU A 143 20.68 -2.57 8.71
C LEU A 143 20.18 -3.52 9.79
N GLN A 144 20.71 -3.43 11.01
CA GLN A 144 20.14 -4.12 12.17
C GLN A 144 18.94 -3.35 12.74
N ARG A 145 18.71 -2.08 12.38
CA ARG A 145 17.59 -1.27 12.89
C ARG A 145 16.42 -1.26 11.92
N CYS A 146 15.21 -1.61 12.37
CA CYS A 146 14.00 -1.60 11.54
C CYS A 146 13.72 -0.22 10.90
N SER A 147 14.04 0.88 11.58
CA SER A 147 13.87 2.25 11.08
C SER A 147 14.68 2.56 9.81
N ASN A 148 15.77 1.84 9.59
CA ASN A 148 16.59 1.94 8.39
C ASN A 148 16.06 1.07 7.24
N TYR A 149 14.78 0.70 7.27
CA TYR A 149 14.07 0.08 6.15
C TYR A 149 12.87 0.93 5.74
N ARG A 150 12.44 0.74 4.50
CA ARG A 150 11.13 1.18 4.00
C ARG A 150 10.23 -0.04 3.98
N THR A 151 9.09 0.03 4.67
CA THR A 151 8.02 -0.95 4.56
C THR A 151 7.16 -0.64 3.34
N ILE A 152 6.81 -1.68 2.58
CA ILE A 152 5.83 -1.63 1.50
C ILE A 152 4.72 -2.62 1.85
N ALA A 153 3.50 -2.13 1.97
CA ALA A 153 2.33 -2.97 2.12
C ALA A 153 1.83 -3.44 0.75
N LEU A 154 1.85 -4.74 0.51
CA LEU A 154 1.21 -5.37 -0.65
C LEU A 154 -0.23 -5.72 -0.28
N ILE A 155 -1.16 -4.93 -0.78
CA ILE A 155 -2.61 -5.16 -0.65
C ILE A 155 -3.18 -5.76 -1.94
N SER A 156 -4.28 -6.49 -1.80
CA SER A 156 -5.07 -7.05 -2.90
C SER A 156 -5.39 -5.99 -3.97
N HIS A 157 -5.30 -6.37 -5.24
CA HIS A 157 -5.73 -5.49 -6.35
C HIS A 157 -7.24 -5.24 -6.33
N ALA A 158 -8.00 -6.25 -5.93
CA ALA A 158 -9.43 -6.17 -5.70
C ALA A 158 -9.81 -5.07 -4.69
N SER A 159 -9.08 -5.00 -3.57
CA SER A 159 -9.22 -3.92 -2.57
C SER A 159 -8.91 -2.53 -3.16
N LYS A 160 -7.89 -2.44 -4.04
CA LYS A 160 -7.53 -1.18 -4.72
C LYS A 160 -8.59 -0.71 -5.70
N ILE A 161 -9.38 -1.61 -6.31
CA ILE A 161 -10.50 -1.23 -7.19
C ILE A 161 -11.51 -0.41 -6.41
N LEU A 162 -11.98 -0.92 -5.26
CA LEU A 162 -12.95 -0.21 -4.44
C LEU A 162 -12.37 1.09 -3.86
N LEU A 163 -11.13 1.06 -3.39
CA LEU A 163 -10.43 2.27 -2.93
C LEU A 163 -10.35 3.34 -4.03
N LYS A 164 -10.10 2.97 -5.29
CA LYS A 164 -10.08 3.91 -6.41
C LYS A 164 -11.44 4.53 -6.68
N ILE A 165 -12.52 3.77 -6.56
CA ILE A 165 -13.89 4.29 -6.70
C ILE A 165 -14.17 5.31 -5.59
N ILE A 166 -13.90 4.94 -4.35
CA ILE A 166 -14.04 5.82 -3.17
C ILE A 166 -13.23 7.10 -3.38
N MET A 167 -11.93 7.00 -3.65
CA MET A 167 -11.05 8.16 -3.86
C MET A 167 -11.50 9.07 -5.01
N LYS A 168 -12.16 8.53 -6.04
CA LYS A 168 -12.68 9.32 -7.16
C LYS A 168 -13.93 10.11 -6.77
N ARG A 169 -14.77 9.56 -5.90
CA ARG A 169 -15.97 10.22 -5.38
C ARG A 169 -15.62 11.30 -4.36
N PHE A 170 -14.59 11.08 -3.53
CA PHE A 170 -14.12 12.09 -2.59
C PHE A 170 -13.42 13.26 -3.31
N PRO A 171 -13.91 14.51 -3.21
CA PRO A 171 -13.33 15.63 -3.92
C PRO A 171 -11.98 16.08 -3.32
N GLU A 172 -11.05 16.40 -4.21
CA GLU A 172 -9.62 16.67 -3.97
C GLU A 172 -9.34 17.86 -3.01
N LYS A 173 -10.33 18.71 -2.73
CA LYS A 173 -10.22 19.88 -1.83
C LYS A 173 -10.00 19.51 -0.35
N SER A 174 -10.19 18.25 0.01
CA SER A 174 -10.03 17.74 1.38
C SER A 174 -8.59 17.33 1.71
N MET A 175 -7.76 17.01 0.70
CA MET A 175 -6.40 16.50 0.91
C MET A 175 -5.31 17.60 0.89
N ARG A 176 -5.56 18.76 0.28
CA ARG A 176 -4.53 19.82 0.13
C ARG A 176 -4.30 20.67 1.38
N ARG A 177 -5.27 20.78 2.29
CA ARG A 177 -5.16 21.67 3.47
C ARG A 177 -4.14 21.24 4.52
N LYS A 178 -3.69 19.97 4.53
CA LYS A 178 -2.64 19.50 5.45
C LYS A 178 -1.24 19.96 5.05
N GLN A 179 -0.99 20.28 3.78
CA GLN A 179 0.35 20.63 3.34
C GLN A 179 0.69 22.10 3.61
N ASP A 180 -0.32 22.97 3.72
CA ASP A 180 -0.15 24.38 4.02
C ASP A 180 -0.15 24.66 5.55
N SER A 181 -0.78 23.82 6.39
CA SER A 181 -0.76 23.99 7.85
C SER A 181 0.57 23.60 8.49
N ASP A 182 1.24 22.55 7.97
CA ASP A 182 2.56 22.11 8.46
C ASP A 182 3.69 23.08 8.07
N LEU A 183 3.49 23.91 7.03
CA LEU A 183 4.45 24.94 6.62
C LEU A 183 4.31 26.25 7.42
N THR A 184 3.17 26.48 8.07
CA THR A 184 2.96 27.65 8.94
C THR A 184 3.50 27.43 10.36
N GLU A 185 3.48 26.20 10.89
CA GLU A 185 4.04 25.91 12.22
C GLU A 185 5.58 25.86 12.23
N GLU A 186 6.25 25.47 11.14
CA GLU A 186 7.73 25.51 11.07
C GLU A 186 8.31 26.93 11.00
N HIS A 187 7.52 27.94 10.57
CA HIS A 187 7.98 29.33 10.50
C HIS A 187 7.74 30.13 11.79
N GLU A 188 6.80 29.73 12.66
CA GLU A 188 6.56 30.43 13.94
C GLU A 188 7.48 29.97 15.10
N ILE A 189 8.19 28.84 14.97
CA ILE A 189 9.15 28.37 16.00
C ILE A 189 10.59 28.90 15.75
N ARG A 190 10.77 29.84 14.80
CA ARG A 190 12.08 30.43 14.45
C ARG A 190 12.16 31.96 14.53
N LEU A 191 11.32 32.59 15.33
CA LEU A 191 11.51 33.96 15.81
C LEU A 191 11.60 33.98 17.34
#